data_AF-A0A3R9NFP9-F1
#
_entry.id   AF-A0A3R9NFP9-F1
#
_cell.length_a   1.000
_cell.length_b   1.000
_cell.length_c   1.000
_cell.angle_alpha   90.00
_cell.angle_beta   90.00
_cell.angle_gamma   90.00
#
_symmetry.space_group_name_H-M   'P 1'
#
loop_
_entity.id
_entity.type
_entity.pdbx_description
1 polymer ?
#
loop_
_entity_poly.entity_id
_entity_poly.type
_entity_poly.pdbx_seq_one_letter_code
_entity_poly.pdbx_strand_id
1 'polypeptide(L)'
;MRVKNSEYIQYLNSKGFRLGEDAIGFILFGKHYTGAEDELVNAAIEITLKAQFQFDGSFYMSLLEALLSHKCKQRHEAITYAKQKGILA
;
A
#
# COMPACT_ATOMS: atom_id res chain seq x y z
N MET A 1 3.00 15.00 -10.53
CA MET A 1 3.99 14.87 -9.44
C MET A 1 3.68 13.58 -8.69
N ARG A 2 4.59 12.61 -8.64
CA ARG A 2 4.38 11.39 -7.86
C ARG A 2 4.60 11.71 -6.38
N VAL A 3 3.62 11.41 -5.54
CA VAL A 3 3.69 11.65 -4.08
C VAL A 3 4.63 10.62 -3.47
N LYS A 4 5.64 11.08 -2.73
CA LYS A 4 6.58 10.17 -2.07
C LYS A 4 5.89 9.38 -0.98
N ASN A 5 6.37 8.18 -0.68
CA ASN A 5 5.76 7.35 0.36
C ASN A 5 5.75 8.03 1.76
N SER A 6 6.81 8.76 2.11
CA SER A 6 6.86 9.52 3.37
C SER A 6 5.81 10.64 3.44
N GLU A 7 5.58 11.35 2.34
CA GLU A 7 4.54 12.39 2.24
C GLU A 7 3.14 11.77 2.36
N TYR A 8 2.94 10.59 1.77
CA TYR A 8 1.68 9.87 1.88
C TYR A 8 1.39 9.38 3.30
N ILE A 9 2.41 8.87 4.01
CA ILE A 9 2.28 8.50 5.43
C ILE A 9 1.94 9.73 6.28
N GLN A 10 2.59 10.87 6.05
CA GLN A 10 2.24 12.13 6.73
C GLN A 10 0.81 12.58 6.42
N TYR A 11 0.38 12.44 5.16
CA TYR A 11 -1.00 12.72 4.78
C TYR A 11 -1.99 11.81 5.53
N LEU A 12 -1.74 10.50 5.61
CA LEU A 12 -2.57 9.57 6.36
C LEU A 12 -2.64 9.94 7.86
N ASN A 13 -1.50 10.28 8.47
CA ASN A 13 -1.44 10.79 9.84
C ASN A 13 -2.29 12.05 10.02
N SER A 14 -2.24 13.00 9.07
CA SER A 14 -3.06 14.22 9.10
C SER A 14 -4.57 13.94 8.98
N LYS A 15 -4.94 12.78 8.42
CA LYS A 15 -6.33 12.30 8.33
C LYS A 15 -6.76 11.45 9.52
N GLY A 16 -5.89 11.25 10.52
CA GLY A 16 -6.18 10.51 11.73
C GLY A 16 -5.84 9.02 11.68
N PHE A 17 -5.31 8.50 10.56
CA PHE A 17 -4.74 7.14 10.54
C PHE A 17 -3.45 7.15 11.36
N ARG A 18 -3.37 6.33 12.41
CA ARG A 18 -2.17 6.21 13.24
C ARG A 18 -1.39 4.97 12.83
N LEU A 19 -0.42 5.14 11.93
CA LEU A 19 0.51 4.07 11.59
C LEU A 19 1.61 4.02 12.66
N GLY A 20 1.69 2.91 13.41
CA GLY A 20 2.75 2.68 14.39
C GLY A 20 4.11 2.42 13.73
N GLU A 21 5.17 2.39 14.54
CA GLU A 21 6.54 2.13 14.06
C GLU A 21 6.65 0.81 13.28
N ASP A 22 5.97 -0.25 13.74
CA ASP A 22 5.94 -1.54 13.05
C ASP A 22 5.34 -1.42 11.63
N ALA A 23 4.24 -0.69 11.49
CA ALA A 23 3.60 -0.46 10.19
C ALA A 23 4.54 0.31 9.24
N ILE A 24 5.22 1.35 9.76
CA ILE A 24 6.22 2.10 9.00
C ILE A 24 7.38 1.19 8.59
N GLY A 25 7.83 0.31 9.51
CA GLY A 25 8.85 -0.70 9.25
C GLY A 25 8.47 -1.63 8.10
N PHE A 26 7.25 -2.19 8.12
CA PHE A 26 6.72 -3.01 7.03
C PHE A 26 6.67 -2.25 5.70
N ILE A 27 6.23 -1.00 5.71
CA ILE A 27 6.14 -0.18 4.49
C ILE A 27 7.53 0.03 3.87
N LEU A 28 8.49 0.47 4.68
CA LEU A 28 9.87 0.71 4.24
C LEU A 28 10.54 -0.59 3.78
N PHE A 29 10.37 -1.67 4.55
CA PHE A 29 10.90 -2.99 4.20
C PHE A 29 10.29 -3.49 2.90
N GLY A 30 8.96 -3.42 2.73
CA GLY A 30 8.28 -3.86 1.51
C GLY A 30 8.69 -3.07 0.27
N LYS A 31 8.83 -1.76 0.38
CA LYS A 31 9.36 -0.93 -0.71
C LYS A 31 10.77 -1.37 -1.11
N HIS A 32 11.66 -1.54 -0.14
CA HIS A 32 13.05 -1.93 -0.42
C HIS A 32 13.17 -3.36 -0.95
N TYR A 33 12.49 -4.30 -0.30
CA TYR A 33 12.48 -5.72 -0.65
C TYR A 33 11.98 -5.97 -2.07
N THR A 34 10.92 -5.27 -2.48
CA THR A 34 10.28 -5.49 -3.76
C THR A 34 10.75 -4.57 -4.89
N GLY A 35 11.43 -3.46 -4.56
CA GLY A 35 11.80 -2.43 -5.52
C GLY A 35 10.61 -1.65 -6.08
N ALA A 36 9.45 -1.68 -5.41
CA ALA A 36 8.25 -0.99 -5.85
C ALA A 36 8.42 0.54 -5.84
N GLU A 37 7.85 1.19 -6.85
CA GLU A 37 7.73 2.64 -6.92
C GLU A 37 6.76 3.18 -5.84
N ASP A 38 6.98 4.42 -5.39
CA ASP A 38 6.17 5.06 -4.34
C ASP A 38 4.67 4.99 -4.63
N GLU A 39 4.27 5.12 -5.90
CA GLU A 39 2.87 5.07 -6.31
C GLU A 39 2.21 3.72 -6.02
N LEU A 40 2.93 2.62 -6.26
CA LEU A 40 2.40 1.27 -6.02
C LEU A 40 2.40 0.93 -4.53
N VAL A 41 3.44 1.35 -3.81
CA VAL A 41 3.52 1.25 -2.34
C VAL A 41 2.33 1.98 -1.70
N ASN A 42 2.07 3.22 -2.12
CA ASN A 42 0.97 4.02 -1.60
C ASN A 42 -0.40 3.38 -1.92
N ALA A 43 -0.55 2.79 -3.11
CA ALA A 43 -1.77 2.05 -3.46
C ALA A 43 -1.95 0.80 -2.57
N ALA A 44 -0.88 0.04 -2.30
CA ALA A 44 -0.94 -1.13 -1.41
C ALA A 44 -1.31 -0.74 0.03
N ILE A 45 -0.77 0.38 0.55
CA ILE A 45 -1.17 0.93 1.85
C ILE A 45 -2.66 1.29 1.85
N GLU A 46 -3.12 2.00 0.82
CA GLU A 46 -4.52 2.42 0.70
C GLU A 46 -5.47 1.23 0.70
N ILE A 47 -5.18 0.21 -0.12
CA ILE A 47 -6.01 -0.99 -0.24
C ILE A 47 -6.00 -1.77 1.08
N THR A 48 -4.84 -1.89 1.73
CA THR A 48 -4.73 -2.54 3.05
C THR A 48 -5.64 -1.88 4.07
N LEU A 49 -5.56 -0.55 4.20
CA LEU A 49 -6.40 0.21 5.14
C LEU A 49 -7.89 0.08 4.80
N LYS A 50 -8.25 0.05 3.52
CA LYS A 50 -9.66 -0.12 3.09
C LYS A 50 -10.20 -1.52 3.32
N ALA A 51 -9.38 -2.55 3.13
CA ALA A 51 -9.80 -3.94 3.26
C ALA A 51 -9.81 -4.41 4.72
N GLN A 52 -8.83 -3.98 5.52
CA GLN A 52 -8.61 -4.47 6.88
C GLN A 52 -9.06 -3.48 7.96
N PHE A 53 -9.46 -2.24 7.61
CA PHE A 53 -9.75 -1.12 8.53
C PHE A 53 -8.59 -0.64 9.40
N GLN A 54 -7.48 -1.38 9.42
CA GLN A 54 -6.22 -1.06 10.07
C GLN A 54 -5.06 -1.52 9.18
N PHE A 55 -3.84 -1.09 9.51
CA PHE A 55 -2.69 -1.57 8.78
C PHE A 55 -2.29 -2.96 9.28
N ASP A 56 -2.33 -3.95 8.37
CA ASP A 56 -1.82 -5.29 8.61
C ASP A 56 -0.58 -5.50 7.73
N GLY A 57 0.58 -5.69 8.36
CA GLY A 57 1.87 -5.77 7.66
C GLY A 57 2.01 -6.99 6.75
N SER A 58 1.49 -8.13 7.17
CA SER A 58 1.54 -9.37 6.37
C SER A 58 0.63 -9.27 5.16
N PHE A 59 -0.60 -8.77 5.34
CA PHE A 59 -1.53 -8.50 4.25
C PHE A 59 -0.95 -7.49 3.26
N TYR A 60 -0.40 -6.38 3.75
CA TYR A 60 0.26 -5.38 2.92
C TYR A 60 1.37 -5.98 2.07
N MET A 61 2.22 -6.83 2.65
CA MET A 61 3.32 -7.47 1.93
C MET A 61 2.83 -8.39 0.82
N SER A 62 1.93 -9.32 1.15
CA SER A 62 1.35 -10.22 0.16
C SER A 62 0.62 -9.46 -0.95
N LEU A 63 -0.05 -8.37 -0.62
CA LEU A 63 -0.70 -7.52 -1.62
C LEU A 63 0.32 -6.82 -2.53
N LEU A 64 1.38 -6.22 -1.97
CA LEU A 64 2.39 -5.52 -2.77
C LEU A 64 3.10 -6.47 -3.75
N GLU A 65 3.46 -7.67 -3.29
CA GLU A 65 4.04 -8.73 -4.13
C GLU A 65 3.08 -9.17 -5.24
N ALA A 66 1.79 -9.32 -4.91
CA ALA A 66 0.77 -9.70 -5.87
C ALA A 66 0.59 -8.62 -6.95
N LEU A 67 0.54 -7.34 -6.56
CA LEU A 67 0.44 -6.21 -7.48
C LEU A 67 1.62 -6.15 -8.45
N LEU A 68 2.84 -6.35 -7.97
CA LEU A 68 4.04 -6.42 -8.80
C LEU A 68 4.04 -7.61 -9.74
N SER A 69 3.65 -8.78 -9.24
CA SER A 69 3.54 -10.01 -10.05
C SER A 69 2.53 -9.85 -11.20
N HIS A 70 1.48 -9.05 -10.98
CA HIS A 70 0.49 -8.69 -12.00
C HIS A 70 0.87 -7.43 -12.80
N LYS A 71 2.11 -6.96 -12.67
CA LYS A 71 2.69 -5.82 -13.40
C LYS A 71 1.89 -4.52 -13.24
N CYS A 72 1.21 -4.34 -12.12
CA CYS A 72 0.57 -3.07 -11.79
C CYS A 72 1.65 -2.00 -11.57
N LYS A 73 1.49 -0.85 -12.21
CA LYS A 73 2.39 0.31 -12.12
C LYS A 73 1.71 1.52 -11.54
N GLN A 74 0.40 1.61 -11.69
CA GLN A 74 -0.39 2.78 -11.33
C GLN A 74 -1.45 2.44 -10.30
N ARG A 75 -1.83 3.44 -9.51
CA ARG A 75 -2.85 3.29 -8.48
C ARG A 75 -4.17 2.69 -9.01
N HIS A 76 -4.63 3.12 -10.18
CA HIS A 76 -5.90 2.63 -10.74
C HIS A 76 -5.85 1.15 -11.12
N GLU A 77 -4.70 0.65 -11.59
CA GLU A 77 -4.48 -0.77 -11.90
C GLU A 77 -4.53 -1.60 -10.61
N ALA A 78 -3.88 -1.11 -9.54
CA ALA A 78 -3.90 -1.76 -8.24
C ALA A 78 -5.31 -1.83 -7.63
N ILE A 79 -6.09 -0.75 -7.72
CA ILE A 79 -7.49 -0.74 -7.27
C ILE A 79 -8.34 -1.69 -8.11
N THR A 80 -8.13 -1.72 -9.43
CA THR A 80 -8.86 -2.64 -10.33
C THR A 80 -8.54 -4.09 -9.99
N TYR A 81 -7.27 -4.42 -9.78
CA TYR A 81 -6.81 -5.72 -9.32
C TYR A 81 -7.49 -6.12 -8.00
N ALA A 82 -7.49 -5.23 -7.01
CA ALA A 82 -8.08 -5.49 -5.70
C ALA A 82 -9.60 -5.80 -5.81
N LYS A 83 -10.32 -5.06 -6.65
CA LYS A 83 -11.74 -5.34 -6.92
C LYS A 83 -11.96 -6.69 -7.61
N GLN A 84 -11.17 -7.00 -8.63
CA GLN A 84 -11.25 -8.29 -9.35
C GLN A 84 -10.96 -9.48 -8.43
N LYS A 85 -10.14 -9.28 -7.39
CA LYS A 85 -9.83 -10.31 -6.39
C LYS A 85 -10.79 -10.33 -5.19
N GLY A 86 -11.82 -9.48 -5.18
CA GLY A 86 -12.77 -9.39 -4.06
C GLY A 86 -12.15 -8.84 -2.77
N ILE A 87 -10.99 -8.20 -2.86
CA ILE A 87 -10.32 -7.54 -1.72
C ILE A 87 -11.06 -6.23 -1.38
N LEU A 88 -11.54 -5.53 -2.40
CA LEU A 88 -12.36 -4.33 -2.28
C LEU A 88 -13.70 -4.54 -2.98
N ALA A 89 -14.74 -3.91 -2.43
CA ALA A 89 -16.04 -3.75 -3.09
C ALA A 89 -16.04 -2.59 -4.11
#